data_AF-A0A8K0JL51-F1
#
_entry.id   AF-A0A8K0JL51-F1
#
_cell.length_a   1.000
_cell.length_b   1.000
_cell.length_c   1.000
_cell.angle_alpha   90.00
_cell.angle_beta   90.00
_cell.angle_gamma   90.00
#
_symmetry.space_group_name_H-M   'P 1'
#
loop_
_entity.id
_entity.type
_entity.pdbx_description
1 polymer ?
#
loop_
_entity_poly.entity_id
_entity_poly.type
_entity_poly.pdbx_seq_one_letter_code
_entity_poly.pdbx_strand_id
1 'polypeptide(L)'
;MTEEIPLDIDGYASEYTGRTAITRLLAVSKYDSVAGSRLRALLLAIRQVKAVTLDYELYGTLLEELRPYRTQNVGEAETGTLPRTLNDIDVLEGMADLEAEVAGRIDEAWLATTAQQVKKQDDKLEAEMRNYSVNLIKESIRLTHHAQATHARAHGDMEAALKSYAQTKDFNSSARHDLESSLGTIEVSLDIGAFAHTLPAVARAEYAINRLITNSTSMAAGGVQISSSRDHPAIIMTGAQQRENERITGEMKEMSAITDTKLRVARGIVKVGQGSSQWASAAREFGGISGKLEDWEGTVVASGDIAVYATLTSLATCNRSTIKTLLLDNIQMRYFMDYGSAAYTRELVDCYMHARYQRLLEILRERKPRHLIDPFLRPVIAALEDHILQNALVQYFQPYNSASFSRMLASFGQEDENSRNDLAGKLAMLIKTGRLQARLDLVEMAMHATKPDPRQSLYTEALATGQKVQSASRKAMLHMQLVESGLSLDGNKGQAKKKPGKKRGGQQN
;
A
#
# COMPACT_ATOMS: atom_id res chain seq x y z
N MET A 1 -8.47 -30.98 -11.89
CA MET A 1 -7.20 -30.55 -12.47
C MET A 1 -7.50 -29.32 -13.31
N THR A 2 -7.46 -28.13 -12.72
CA THR A 2 -7.57 -26.88 -13.48
C THR A 2 -6.21 -26.62 -14.11
N GLU A 3 -6.14 -26.59 -15.44
CA GLU A 3 -4.97 -26.06 -16.14
C GLU A 3 -4.70 -24.66 -15.59
N GLU A 4 -3.55 -24.50 -14.92
CA GLU A 4 -3.10 -23.17 -14.51
C GLU A 4 -2.79 -22.39 -15.78
N ILE A 5 -3.49 -21.28 -15.98
CA ILE A 5 -3.22 -20.37 -17.09
C ILE A 5 -1.79 -19.84 -16.89
N PRO A 6 -0.85 -20.12 -17.80
CA PRO A 6 0.52 -19.65 -17.65
C PRO A 6 0.54 -18.13 -17.64
N LEU A 7 1.29 -17.56 -16.69
CA LEU A 7 1.51 -16.11 -16.66
C LEU A 7 2.34 -15.70 -17.88
N ASP A 8 1.90 -14.65 -18.58
CA ASP A 8 2.73 -13.97 -19.57
C ASP A 8 3.81 -13.14 -18.85
N ILE A 9 5.00 -13.74 -18.70
CA ILE A 9 6.12 -13.16 -17.95
C ILE A 9 6.74 -12.01 -18.72
N ASP A 10 6.90 -12.14 -20.04
CA ASP A 10 7.52 -11.11 -20.87
C ASP A 10 6.61 -9.88 -20.95
N GLY A 11 5.30 -10.08 -21.13
CA GLY A 11 4.31 -9.01 -21.02
C GLY A 11 4.32 -8.36 -19.65
N TYR A 12 4.34 -9.15 -18.57
CA TYR A 12 4.39 -8.60 -17.22
C TYR A 12 5.67 -7.81 -16.93
N ALA A 13 6.83 -8.34 -17.31
CA ALA A 13 8.12 -7.69 -17.08
C ALA A 13 8.27 -6.39 -17.89
N SER A 14 7.65 -6.31 -19.07
CA SER A 14 7.70 -5.13 -19.93
C SER A 14 7.02 -3.88 -19.32
N GLU A 15 6.12 -4.08 -18.35
CA GLU A 15 5.48 -2.99 -17.60
C GLU A 15 6.44 -2.28 -16.63
N TYR A 16 7.61 -2.87 -16.36
CA TYR A 16 8.55 -2.40 -15.34
C TYR A 16 9.95 -2.16 -15.89
N THR A 17 10.67 -1.27 -15.23
CA THR A 17 12.09 -1.00 -15.51
C THR A 17 12.89 -0.90 -14.21
N GLY A 18 14.21 -1.00 -14.31
CA GLY A 18 15.10 -0.83 -13.16
C GLY A 18 14.91 -1.90 -12.07
N ARG A 19 15.06 -1.48 -10.81
CA ARG A 19 15.04 -2.39 -9.65
C ARG A 19 13.68 -3.05 -9.47
N THR A 20 12.58 -2.36 -9.72
CA THR A 20 11.23 -2.92 -9.58
C THR A 20 11.02 -4.10 -10.53
N ALA A 21 11.49 -4.00 -11.78
CA ALA A 21 11.42 -5.13 -12.72
C ALA A 21 12.14 -6.37 -12.17
N ILE A 22 13.34 -6.18 -11.61
CA ILE A 22 14.11 -7.26 -10.97
C ILE A 22 13.31 -7.83 -9.79
N THR A 23 12.82 -7.00 -8.86
CA THR A 23 12.02 -7.46 -7.72
C THR A 23 10.77 -8.25 -8.14
N ARG A 24 10.07 -7.82 -9.19
CA ARG A 24 8.91 -8.55 -9.74
C ARG A 24 9.32 -9.89 -10.35
N LEU A 25 10.38 -9.93 -11.15
CA LEU A 25 10.90 -11.18 -11.74
C LEU A 25 11.38 -12.17 -10.68
N LEU A 26 12.01 -11.69 -9.60
CA LEU A 26 12.39 -12.53 -8.46
C LEU A 26 11.19 -13.05 -7.69
N ALA A 27 10.08 -12.31 -7.65
CA ALA A 27 8.84 -12.83 -7.09
C ALA A 27 8.26 -13.95 -7.97
N VAL A 28 8.29 -13.80 -9.31
CA VAL A 28 7.91 -14.88 -10.24
C VAL A 28 8.78 -16.12 -10.02
N SER A 29 10.11 -15.95 -9.98
CA SER A 29 11.05 -17.07 -9.83
C SER A 29 10.86 -17.88 -8.54
N LYS A 30 10.42 -17.22 -7.46
CA LYS A 30 10.24 -17.85 -6.15
C LYS A 30 8.86 -18.48 -5.97
N TYR A 31 7.84 -17.92 -6.61
CA TYR A 31 6.46 -18.15 -6.19
C TYR A 31 5.52 -18.68 -7.26
N ASP A 32 5.93 -18.63 -8.52
CA ASP A 32 5.14 -19.25 -9.57
C ASP A 32 5.15 -20.77 -9.43
N SER A 33 4.02 -21.41 -9.73
CA SER A 33 3.85 -22.85 -9.66
C SER A 33 4.59 -23.56 -10.81
N VAL A 34 4.68 -22.90 -11.97
CA VAL A 34 5.26 -23.44 -13.20
C VAL A 34 6.80 -23.29 -13.18
N ALA A 35 7.53 -24.41 -13.23
CA ALA A 35 9.00 -24.36 -13.18
C ALA A 35 9.65 -23.67 -14.41
N GLY A 36 9.09 -23.85 -15.60
CA GLY A 36 9.55 -23.16 -16.82
C GLY A 36 9.46 -21.64 -16.68
N SER A 37 8.35 -21.15 -16.13
CA SER A 37 8.16 -19.74 -15.81
C SER A 37 9.17 -19.22 -14.79
N ARG A 38 9.43 -20.00 -13.73
CA ARG A 38 10.44 -19.64 -12.72
C ARG A 38 11.83 -19.50 -13.32
N LEU A 39 12.21 -20.43 -14.21
CA LEU A 39 13.49 -20.38 -14.93
C LEU A 39 13.56 -19.18 -15.86
N ARG A 40 12.51 -18.95 -16.68
CA ARG A 40 12.42 -17.79 -17.59
C ARG A 40 12.58 -16.47 -16.83
N ALA A 41 11.87 -16.32 -15.71
CA ALA A 41 11.94 -15.13 -14.88
C ALA A 41 13.33 -14.92 -14.26
N LEU A 42 14.00 -16.00 -13.83
CA LEU A 42 15.35 -15.93 -13.30
C LEU A 42 16.36 -15.47 -14.37
N LEU A 43 16.26 -15.98 -15.60
CA LEU A 43 17.10 -15.54 -16.72
C LEU A 43 16.86 -14.07 -17.08
N LEU A 44 15.58 -13.65 -17.16
CA LEU A 44 15.23 -12.24 -17.37
C LEU A 44 15.78 -11.35 -16.24
N ALA A 45 15.73 -11.80 -14.98
CA ALA A 45 16.29 -11.07 -13.85
C ALA A 45 17.81 -10.90 -13.97
N ILE A 46 18.53 -11.95 -14.36
CA ILE A 46 19.98 -11.89 -14.60
C ILE A 46 20.31 -10.88 -15.70
N ARG A 47 19.58 -10.91 -16.82
CA ARG A 47 19.75 -9.92 -17.90
C ARG A 47 19.56 -8.49 -17.39
N GLN A 48 18.48 -8.24 -16.65
CA GLN A 48 18.16 -6.91 -16.12
C GLN A 48 19.20 -6.42 -15.11
N VAL A 49 19.72 -7.31 -14.26
CA VAL A 49 20.81 -6.97 -13.34
C VAL A 49 22.06 -6.54 -14.12
N LYS A 50 22.48 -7.30 -15.15
CA LYS A 50 23.65 -6.93 -15.96
C LYS A 50 23.46 -5.64 -16.76
N ALA A 51 22.24 -5.37 -17.21
CA ALA A 51 21.95 -4.24 -18.10
C ALA A 51 21.69 -2.92 -17.37
N VAL A 52 21.04 -2.96 -16.20
CA VAL A 52 20.46 -1.76 -15.56
C VAL A 52 21.05 -1.46 -14.18
N THR A 53 21.63 -2.44 -13.48
CA THR A 53 22.14 -2.25 -12.11
C THR A 53 23.65 -2.47 -12.02
N LEU A 54 24.21 -2.10 -10.87
CA LEU A 54 25.61 -2.38 -10.50
C LEU A 54 25.68 -3.46 -9.42
N ASP A 55 24.60 -4.22 -9.25
CA ASP A 55 24.43 -5.17 -8.15
C ASP A 55 25.08 -6.51 -8.48
N TYR A 56 26.39 -6.55 -8.26
CA TYR A 56 27.22 -7.73 -8.50
C TYR A 56 26.99 -8.83 -7.45
N GLU A 57 26.52 -8.49 -6.25
CA GLU A 57 26.18 -9.46 -5.20
C GLU A 57 24.89 -10.23 -5.55
N LEU A 58 23.88 -9.52 -6.01
CA LEU A 58 22.64 -10.12 -6.50
C LEU A 58 22.93 -11.01 -7.71
N TYR A 59 23.76 -10.57 -8.67
CA TYR A 59 24.15 -11.42 -9.81
C TYR A 59 24.71 -12.77 -9.35
N GLY A 60 25.65 -12.77 -8.39
CA GLY A 60 26.19 -14.00 -7.81
C GLY A 60 25.10 -14.87 -7.18
N THR A 61 24.20 -14.26 -6.41
CA THR A 61 23.05 -14.96 -5.79
C THR A 61 22.12 -15.59 -6.83
N LEU A 62 21.82 -14.89 -7.94
CA LEU A 62 20.95 -15.42 -8.99
C LEU A 62 21.57 -16.60 -9.74
N LEU A 63 22.89 -16.60 -9.95
CA LEU A 63 23.59 -17.75 -10.52
C LEU A 63 23.56 -18.97 -9.60
N GLU A 64 23.63 -18.76 -8.29
CA GLU A 64 23.43 -19.83 -7.30
C GLU A 64 21.99 -20.38 -7.34
N GLU A 65 20.99 -19.49 -7.44
CA GLU A 65 19.58 -19.87 -7.61
C GLU A 65 19.32 -20.61 -8.94
N LEU A 66 20.15 -20.40 -9.97
CA LEU A 66 20.07 -21.08 -11.26
C LEU A 66 20.63 -22.51 -11.23
N ARG A 67 21.49 -22.84 -10.25
CA ARG A 67 22.19 -24.14 -10.15
C ARG A 67 21.25 -25.37 -10.20
N PRO A 68 20.12 -25.43 -9.46
CA PRO A 68 19.24 -26.60 -9.44
C PRO A 68 18.67 -26.96 -10.81
N TYR A 69 18.44 -25.96 -11.67
CA TYR A 69 17.93 -26.17 -13.03
C TYR A 69 18.98 -26.80 -13.96
N ARG A 70 20.28 -26.72 -13.61
CA ARG A 70 21.40 -27.28 -14.38
C ARG A 70 21.74 -28.73 -14.01
N THR A 71 21.57 -29.11 -12.74
CA THR A 71 22.09 -30.38 -12.20
C THR A 71 21.16 -31.59 -12.37
N GLN A 72 19.89 -31.41 -12.77
CA GLN A 72 18.91 -32.49 -12.93
C GLN A 72 19.02 -33.30 -14.24
N ASN A 73 20.25 -33.68 -14.63
CA ASN A 73 20.49 -34.66 -15.70
C ASN A 73 21.09 -36.00 -15.19
N VAL A 74 21.03 -36.29 -13.88
CA VAL A 74 21.49 -37.59 -13.35
C VAL A 74 20.53 -38.09 -12.27
N GLY A 75 19.70 -39.08 -12.61
CA GLY A 75 19.03 -39.97 -11.64
C GLY A 75 17.50 -39.94 -11.67
N GLU A 76 16.93 -41.08 -12.03
CA GLU A 76 15.51 -41.42 -11.93
C GLU A 76 14.99 -41.19 -10.50
N ALA A 77 13.90 -40.44 -10.34
CA ALA A 77 13.05 -40.51 -9.16
C ALA A 77 11.58 -40.33 -9.58
N GLU A 78 10.81 -41.35 -9.26
CA GLU A 78 9.39 -41.53 -9.55
C GLU A 78 8.53 -40.48 -8.82
N THR A 79 7.37 -40.18 -9.42
CA THR A 79 6.25 -39.36 -8.91
C THR A 79 6.30 -37.83 -9.10
N GLY A 80 5.86 -37.39 -10.29
CA GLY A 80 4.78 -36.40 -10.41
C GLY A 80 5.11 -34.90 -10.37
N THR A 81 5.22 -34.30 -11.57
CA THR A 81 4.99 -32.87 -11.91
C THR A 81 6.07 -31.84 -11.54
N LEU A 82 7.14 -31.80 -12.34
CA LEU A 82 8.00 -30.63 -12.58
C LEU A 82 8.35 -30.57 -14.09
N PRO A 83 8.28 -29.39 -14.76
CA PRO A 83 8.82 -29.21 -16.10
C PRO A 83 10.32 -29.52 -16.16
N ARG A 84 10.70 -30.12 -17.30
CA ARG A 84 11.93 -30.87 -17.52
C ARG A 84 12.99 -29.98 -18.16
N THR A 85 14.07 -29.68 -17.43
CA THR A 85 15.40 -29.27 -17.96
C THR A 85 15.50 -27.93 -18.73
N LEU A 86 16.73 -27.37 -18.80
CA LEU A 86 17.12 -26.24 -19.66
C LEU A 86 16.84 -26.45 -21.17
N ASN A 87 16.35 -27.62 -21.60
CA ASN A 87 16.17 -27.98 -23.02
C ASN A 87 14.81 -27.58 -23.60
N ASP A 88 13.91 -26.98 -22.82
CA ASP A 88 12.70 -26.36 -23.38
C ASP A 88 13.10 -25.13 -24.20
N ILE A 89 13.13 -25.30 -25.53
CA ILE A 89 13.56 -24.29 -26.52
C ILE A 89 12.85 -22.95 -26.31
N ASP A 90 11.56 -22.99 -25.95
CA ASP A 90 10.71 -21.81 -25.73
C ASP A 90 11.17 -20.96 -24.54
N VAL A 91 11.78 -21.56 -23.50
CA VAL A 91 12.27 -20.81 -22.31
C VAL A 91 13.55 -20.02 -22.63
N LEU A 92 14.41 -20.62 -23.46
CA LEU A 92 15.68 -20.03 -23.90
C LEU A 92 15.53 -19.12 -25.14
N GLU A 93 14.32 -19.01 -25.70
CA GLU A 93 14.07 -18.15 -26.85
C GLU A 93 14.48 -16.70 -26.51
N GLY A 94 15.31 -16.14 -27.39
CA GLY A 94 15.86 -14.79 -27.23
C GLY A 94 16.84 -14.63 -26.06
N MET A 95 17.44 -15.70 -25.52
CA MET A 95 18.40 -15.69 -24.39
C MET A 95 19.86 -16.00 -24.78
N ALA A 96 20.24 -15.78 -26.04
CA ALA A 96 21.58 -16.10 -26.55
C ALA A 96 22.72 -15.31 -25.86
N ASP A 97 22.43 -14.09 -25.39
CA ASP A 97 23.33 -13.25 -24.60
C ASP A 97 23.66 -13.83 -23.21
N LEU A 98 22.90 -14.82 -22.73
CA LEU A 98 23.09 -15.47 -21.42
C LEU A 98 23.60 -16.91 -21.53
N GLU A 99 24.10 -17.36 -22.69
CA GLU A 99 24.59 -18.74 -22.88
C GLU A 99 25.64 -19.17 -21.85
N ALA A 100 26.50 -18.25 -21.41
CA ALA A 100 27.51 -18.53 -20.40
C ALA A 100 26.89 -18.80 -19.02
N GLU A 101 25.94 -17.96 -18.59
CA GLU A 101 25.20 -18.06 -17.33
C GLU A 101 24.27 -19.27 -17.32
N VAL A 102 23.64 -19.59 -18.45
CA VAL A 102 22.83 -20.79 -18.66
C VAL A 102 23.70 -22.04 -18.53
N ALA A 103 24.89 -22.03 -19.11
CA ALA A 103 25.92 -23.05 -18.87
C ALA A 103 26.58 -22.94 -17.47
N GLY A 104 26.15 -21.94 -16.69
CA GLY A 104 26.61 -21.47 -15.39
C GLY A 104 28.11 -21.40 -15.19
N ARG A 105 28.73 -20.77 -16.18
CA ARG A 105 29.96 -20.02 -16.05
C ARG A 105 29.61 -18.62 -15.53
N ILE A 106 30.42 -18.12 -14.60
CA ILE A 106 30.29 -16.78 -14.06
C ILE A 106 30.98 -15.81 -15.03
N ASP A 107 30.35 -14.66 -15.32
CA ASP A 107 30.99 -13.58 -16.05
C ASP A 107 31.97 -12.82 -15.13
N GLU A 108 33.17 -13.38 -14.96
CA GLU A 108 34.23 -12.81 -14.12
C GLU A 108 34.67 -11.41 -14.59
N ALA A 109 34.61 -11.16 -15.91
CA ALA A 109 35.00 -9.87 -16.49
C ALA A 109 34.00 -8.78 -16.11
N TRP A 110 32.69 -9.06 -16.21
CA TRP A 110 31.65 -8.14 -15.77
C TRP A 110 31.73 -7.91 -14.26
N LEU A 111 31.86 -8.97 -13.45
CA LEU A 111 32.00 -8.85 -11.99
C LEU A 111 33.16 -7.94 -11.57
N ALA A 112 34.35 -8.17 -12.14
CA ALA A 112 35.53 -7.38 -11.81
C ALA A 112 35.37 -5.90 -12.23
N THR A 113 34.81 -5.67 -13.42
CA THR A 113 34.58 -4.31 -13.95
C THR A 113 33.55 -3.55 -13.11
N THR A 114 32.42 -4.19 -12.79
CA THR A 114 31.35 -3.61 -12.00
C THR A 114 31.81 -3.33 -10.56
N ALA A 115 32.49 -4.28 -9.92
CA ALA A 115 33.03 -4.08 -8.57
C ALA A 115 34.08 -2.94 -8.53
N GLN A 116 34.95 -2.85 -9.54
CA GLN A 116 35.89 -1.74 -9.66
C GLN A 116 35.17 -0.40 -9.88
N GLN A 117 34.10 -0.38 -10.68
CA GLN A 117 33.29 0.81 -10.94
C GLN A 117 32.59 1.30 -9.67
N VAL A 118 31.95 0.41 -8.91
CA VAL A 118 31.29 0.72 -7.64
C VAL A 118 32.31 1.33 -6.67
N LYS A 119 33.45 0.65 -6.46
CA LYS A 119 34.51 1.12 -5.57
C LYS A 119 35.06 2.49 -5.99
N LYS A 120 35.33 2.69 -7.27
CA LYS A 120 35.83 3.97 -7.80
C LYS A 120 34.85 5.10 -7.55
N GLN A 121 33.55 4.83 -7.69
CA GLN A 121 32.50 5.82 -7.47
C GLN A 121 32.34 6.14 -5.98
N ASP A 122 32.44 5.14 -5.10
CA ASP A 122 32.45 5.34 -3.64
C ASP A 122 33.63 6.20 -3.21
N ASP A 123 34.86 5.86 -3.63
CA ASP A 123 36.08 6.62 -3.33
C ASP A 123 35.96 8.08 -3.80
N LYS A 124 35.36 8.30 -4.98
CA LYS A 124 35.11 9.63 -5.53
C LYS A 124 34.11 10.41 -4.68
N LEU A 125 32.95 9.83 -4.38
CA LEU A 125 31.91 10.49 -3.58
C LEU A 125 32.40 10.79 -2.16
N GLU A 126 33.22 9.91 -1.58
CA GLU A 126 33.81 10.14 -0.26
C GLU A 126 34.84 11.28 -0.28
N ALA A 127 35.69 11.35 -1.32
CA ALA A 127 36.64 12.44 -1.49
C ALA A 127 35.93 13.80 -1.70
N GLU A 128 34.88 13.83 -2.53
CA GLU A 128 34.02 15.00 -2.73
C GLU A 128 33.34 15.42 -1.41
N MET A 129 32.78 14.46 -0.67
CA MET A 129 32.15 14.71 0.63
C MET A 129 33.14 15.34 1.62
N ARG A 130 34.36 14.80 1.72
CA ARG A 130 35.41 15.35 2.59
C ARG A 130 35.77 16.78 2.19
N ASN A 131 35.94 17.05 0.91
CA ASN A 131 36.25 18.38 0.39
C ASN A 131 35.13 19.40 0.70
N TYR A 132 33.87 19.06 0.39
CA TYR A 132 32.73 19.95 0.64
C TYR A 132 32.44 20.15 2.12
N SER A 133 32.72 19.16 2.96
CA SER A 133 32.61 19.27 4.42
C SER A 133 33.64 20.24 4.99
N VAL A 134 34.88 20.20 4.51
CA VAL A 134 35.92 21.18 4.90
C VAL A 134 35.55 22.59 4.44
N ASN A 135 34.98 22.73 3.25
CA ASN A 135 34.58 24.03 2.68
C ASN A 135 33.20 24.52 3.16
N LEU A 136 32.48 23.73 3.96
CA LEU A 136 31.15 24.04 4.52
C LEU A 136 30.09 24.41 3.47
N ILE A 137 30.15 23.80 2.27
CA ILE A 137 29.21 24.07 1.19
C ILE A 137 27.97 23.17 1.33
N LYS A 138 26.94 23.68 2.03
CA LYS A 138 25.72 22.91 2.36
C LYS A 138 25.07 22.21 1.17
N GLU A 139 24.87 22.90 0.05
CA GLU A 139 24.19 22.32 -1.11
C GLU A 139 25.01 21.20 -1.75
N SER A 140 26.33 21.36 -1.84
CA SER A 140 27.21 20.31 -2.36
C SER A 140 27.20 19.09 -1.44
N ILE A 141 27.25 19.28 -0.11
CA ILE A 141 27.13 18.18 0.86
C ILE A 141 25.80 17.43 0.68
N ARG A 142 24.69 18.17 0.52
CA ARG A 142 23.36 17.58 0.29
C ARG A 142 23.31 16.76 -1.00
N LEU A 143 23.81 17.32 -2.11
CA LEU A 143 23.86 16.64 -3.40
C LEU A 143 24.76 15.40 -3.37
N THR A 144 25.88 15.45 -2.65
CA THR A 144 26.74 14.27 -2.46
C THR A 144 26.03 13.19 -1.66
N HIS A 145 25.29 13.53 -0.58
CA HIS A 145 24.47 12.54 0.13
C HIS A 145 23.36 11.95 -0.76
N HIS A 146 22.72 12.76 -1.60
CA HIS A 146 21.74 12.27 -2.57
C HIS A 146 22.39 11.31 -3.58
N ALA A 147 23.57 11.67 -4.11
CA ALA A 147 24.33 10.84 -5.05
C ALA A 147 24.82 9.53 -4.41
N GLN A 148 25.22 9.56 -3.12
CA GLN A 148 25.53 8.37 -2.35
C GLN A 148 24.30 7.46 -2.23
N ALA A 149 23.12 8.03 -1.97
CA ALA A 149 21.89 7.26 -1.84
C ALA A 149 21.48 6.59 -3.16
N THR A 150 21.55 7.31 -4.27
CA THR A 150 21.25 6.75 -5.60
C THR A 150 22.29 5.71 -6.03
N HIS A 151 23.57 5.92 -5.73
CA HIS A 151 24.63 4.94 -5.96
C HIS A 151 24.44 3.67 -5.13
N ALA A 152 24.10 3.81 -3.84
CA ALA A 152 23.81 2.70 -2.94
C ALA A 152 22.61 1.87 -3.43
N ARG A 153 21.53 2.54 -3.82
CA ARG A 153 20.36 1.90 -4.43
C ARG A 153 20.72 1.15 -5.73
N ALA A 154 21.63 1.68 -6.55
CA ALA A 154 22.01 1.08 -7.82
C ALA A 154 22.83 -0.22 -7.68
N HIS A 155 23.67 -0.34 -6.65
CA HIS A 155 24.45 -1.56 -6.38
C HIS A 155 23.83 -2.49 -5.33
N GLY A 156 22.68 -2.13 -4.76
CA GLY A 156 21.85 -3.03 -3.95
C GLY A 156 21.88 -2.80 -2.43
N ASP A 157 22.72 -1.89 -1.92
CA ASP A 157 22.75 -1.55 -0.49
C ASP A 157 21.64 -0.55 -0.13
N MET A 158 20.46 -1.11 0.15
CA MET A 158 19.27 -0.32 0.47
C MET A 158 19.34 0.33 1.85
N GLU A 159 20.06 -0.26 2.81
CA GLU A 159 20.21 0.31 4.15
C GLU A 159 21.12 1.54 4.12
N ALA A 160 22.25 1.47 3.40
CA ALA A 160 23.08 2.63 3.14
C ALA A 160 22.32 3.71 2.38
N ALA A 161 21.50 3.35 1.39
CA ALA A 161 20.69 4.31 0.66
C ALA A 161 19.72 5.08 1.58
N LEU A 162 18.99 4.39 2.47
CA LEU A 162 18.11 5.02 3.45
C LEU A 162 18.89 5.94 4.41
N LYS A 163 20.06 5.50 4.87
CA LYS A 163 20.92 6.28 5.75
C LYS A 163 21.40 7.58 5.09
N SER A 164 21.87 7.49 3.84
CA SER A 164 22.30 8.66 3.07
C SER A 164 21.14 9.63 2.82
N TYR A 165 19.93 9.15 2.50
CA TYR A 165 18.75 10.02 2.43
C TYR A 165 18.40 10.66 3.78
N ALA A 166 18.51 9.93 4.89
CA ALA A 166 18.27 10.49 6.21
C ALA A 166 19.24 11.63 6.55
N GLN A 167 20.50 11.52 6.13
CA GLN A 167 21.55 12.53 6.34
C GLN A 167 21.30 13.82 5.54
N THR A 168 20.61 13.77 4.39
CA THR A 168 20.29 14.99 3.62
C THR A 168 19.48 16.01 4.41
N LYS A 169 18.69 15.56 5.40
CA LYS A 169 17.80 16.39 6.21
C LYS A 169 18.51 17.58 6.87
N ASP A 170 19.74 17.38 7.35
CA ASP A 170 20.49 18.43 8.07
C ASP A 170 21.01 19.53 7.13
N PHE A 171 21.01 19.26 5.82
CA PHE A 171 21.54 20.14 4.78
C PHE A 171 20.44 20.72 3.86
N ASN A 172 19.17 20.36 4.11
CA ASN A 172 18.03 20.92 3.37
C ASN A 172 17.83 22.40 3.74
N SER A 173 17.85 23.28 2.73
CA SER A 173 17.64 24.74 2.88
C SER A 173 16.32 25.22 2.30
N SER A 174 15.76 24.48 1.33
CA SER A 174 14.51 24.81 0.62
C SER A 174 13.49 23.68 0.79
N ALA A 175 12.20 24.03 0.70
CA ALA A 175 11.12 23.05 0.67
C ALA A 175 11.24 22.10 -0.54
N ARG A 176 11.89 22.52 -1.63
CA ARG A 176 12.19 21.63 -2.77
C ARG A 176 13.16 20.51 -2.36
N HIS A 177 14.13 20.81 -1.50
CA HIS A 177 15.11 19.83 -1.00
C HIS A 177 14.45 18.84 -0.05
N ASP A 178 13.54 19.33 0.81
CA ASP A 178 12.73 18.49 1.69
C ASP A 178 11.83 17.53 0.89
N LEU A 179 11.26 18.01 -0.21
CA LEU A 179 10.44 17.20 -1.10
C LEU A 179 11.27 16.10 -1.79
N GLU A 180 12.38 16.47 -2.44
CA GLU A 180 13.26 15.55 -3.16
C GLU A 180 13.81 14.44 -2.25
N SER A 181 14.31 14.80 -1.06
CA SER A 181 14.81 13.83 -0.08
C SER A 181 13.70 12.91 0.46
N SER A 182 12.49 13.43 0.65
CA SER A 182 11.34 12.64 1.11
C SER A 182 10.87 11.66 0.04
N LEU A 183 10.81 12.07 -1.23
CA LEU A 183 10.48 11.18 -2.35
C LEU A 183 11.52 10.06 -2.50
N GLY A 184 12.81 10.37 -2.46
CA GLY A 184 13.86 9.34 -2.49
C GLY A 184 13.78 8.34 -1.33
N THR A 185 13.45 8.82 -0.12
CA THR A 185 13.21 7.94 1.04
C THR A 185 12.02 7.00 0.78
N ILE A 186 10.94 7.51 0.18
CA ILE A 186 9.75 6.72 -0.14
C ILE A 186 10.09 5.63 -1.16
N GLU A 187 10.78 5.99 -2.24
CA GLU A 187 11.17 5.04 -3.30
C GLU A 187 12.01 3.88 -2.75
N VAL A 188 13.06 4.17 -1.99
CA VAL A 188 13.90 3.12 -1.38
C VAL A 188 13.10 2.28 -0.38
N SER A 189 12.20 2.89 0.40
CA SER A 189 11.35 2.15 1.35
C SER A 189 10.39 1.19 0.63
N LEU A 190 9.87 1.59 -0.54
CA LEU A 190 9.02 0.75 -1.38
C LEU A 190 9.82 -0.39 -2.01
N ASP A 191 11.05 -0.13 -2.47
CA ASP A 191 11.94 -1.17 -3.02
C ASP A 191 12.30 -2.26 -1.99
N ILE A 192 12.52 -1.88 -0.73
CA ILE A 192 12.80 -2.83 0.36
C ILE A 192 11.54 -3.63 0.74
N GLY A 193 10.34 -3.08 0.53
CA GLY A 193 9.10 -3.61 1.09
C GLY A 193 8.95 -3.38 2.60
N ALA A 194 9.75 -2.47 3.18
CA ALA A 194 9.70 -2.11 4.59
C ALA A 194 9.15 -0.68 4.78
N PHE A 195 7.93 -0.58 5.29
CA PHE A 195 7.15 0.66 5.24
C PHE A 195 7.30 1.60 6.44
N ALA A 196 8.21 1.29 7.38
CA ALA A 196 8.36 2.05 8.61
C ALA A 196 8.70 3.54 8.36
N HIS A 197 9.49 3.81 7.31
CA HIS A 197 9.93 5.17 6.96
C HIS A 197 9.01 5.87 5.95
N THR A 198 8.09 5.15 5.30
CA THR A 198 7.27 5.67 4.20
C THR A 198 6.28 6.74 4.68
N LEU A 199 5.46 6.46 5.71
CA LEU A 199 4.44 7.43 6.16
C LEU A 199 5.05 8.72 6.76
N PRO A 200 6.12 8.67 7.58
CA PRO A 200 6.82 9.88 8.01
C PRO A 200 7.40 10.68 6.85
N ALA A 201 7.94 10.02 5.82
CA ALA A 201 8.44 10.69 4.62
C ALA A 201 7.31 11.32 3.81
N VAL A 202 6.16 10.65 3.68
CA VAL A 202 4.96 11.21 3.04
C VAL A 202 4.52 12.50 3.74
N ALA A 203 4.40 12.50 5.06
CA ALA A 203 3.98 13.69 5.81
C ALA A 203 4.95 14.87 5.62
N ARG A 204 6.27 14.61 5.54
CA ARG A 204 7.27 15.64 5.22
C ARG A 204 7.12 16.17 3.80
N ALA A 205 6.91 15.29 2.82
CA ALA A 205 6.69 15.67 1.43
C ALA A 205 5.42 16.53 1.26
N GLU A 206 4.31 16.18 1.94
CA GLU A 206 3.07 16.97 1.95
C GLU A 206 3.29 18.37 2.54
N TYR A 207 4.02 18.46 3.65
CA TYR A 207 4.36 19.74 4.24
C TYR A 207 5.22 20.60 3.30
N ALA A 208 6.22 19.98 2.66
CA ALA A 208 7.12 20.63 1.73
C ALA A 208 6.39 21.18 0.48
N ILE A 209 5.52 20.37 -0.16
CA ILE A 209 4.78 20.80 -1.34
C ILE A 209 3.78 21.92 -1.00
N ASN A 210 3.09 21.84 0.14
CA ASN A 210 2.18 22.90 0.58
C ASN A 210 2.89 24.24 0.82
N ARG A 211 4.11 24.19 1.36
CA ARG A 211 4.96 25.38 1.54
C ARG A 211 5.38 25.98 0.19
N LEU A 212 5.76 25.14 -0.78
CA LEU A 212 6.11 25.62 -2.12
C LEU A 212 4.90 26.27 -2.83
N ILE A 213 3.71 25.68 -2.72
CA ILE A 213 2.48 26.24 -3.29
C ILE A 213 2.17 27.59 -2.66
N THR A 214 2.19 27.67 -1.33
CA THR A 214 1.90 28.91 -0.59
C THR A 214 2.86 30.03 -0.97
N ASN A 215 4.15 29.70 -1.13
CA ASN A 215 5.13 30.67 -1.60
C ASN A 215 4.83 31.14 -3.03
N SER A 216 4.50 30.23 -3.95
CA SER A 216 4.17 30.58 -5.35
C SER A 216 2.91 31.45 -5.46
N THR A 217 1.85 31.15 -4.71
CA THR A 217 0.60 31.92 -4.75
C THR A 217 0.75 33.30 -4.11
N SER A 218 1.56 33.42 -3.06
CA SER A 218 1.89 34.73 -2.47
C SER A 218 2.67 35.63 -3.44
N MET A 219 3.60 35.08 -4.22
CA MET A 219 4.33 35.81 -5.27
C MET A 219 3.42 36.26 -6.41
N ALA A 220 2.38 35.48 -6.75
CA ALA A 220 1.37 35.88 -7.72
C ALA A 220 0.42 36.97 -7.17
N ALA A 221 0.10 36.94 -5.86
CA ALA A 221 -0.80 37.90 -5.21
C ALA A 221 -0.12 39.22 -4.78
N GLY A 222 1.21 39.23 -4.64
CA GLY A 222 2.01 40.38 -4.20
C GLY A 222 1.95 41.63 -5.09
N GLY A 223 1.25 41.59 -6.23
CA GLY A 223 0.96 42.74 -7.08
C GLY A 223 -0.24 43.59 -6.63
N VAL A 224 -0.97 43.20 -5.58
CA VAL A 224 -2.11 43.97 -5.02
C VAL A 224 -1.81 44.34 -3.57
N GLN A 225 -0.77 45.15 -3.33
CA GLN A 225 -0.71 45.96 -2.12
C GLN A 225 -1.35 47.32 -2.41
N ILE A 226 -2.63 47.46 -2.05
CA ILE A 226 -3.21 48.78 -1.81
C ILE A 226 -2.65 49.26 -0.47
N SER A 227 -1.43 49.78 -0.46
CA SER A 227 -0.94 50.53 0.69
C SER A 227 -1.65 51.88 0.71
N SER A 228 -2.49 52.11 1.71
CA SER A 228 -3.18 53.38 1.98
C SER A 228 -2.24 54.46 2.57
N SER A 229 -0.97 54.46 2.17
CA SER A 229 0.03 55.45 2.57
C SER A 229 0.60 56.13 1.34
N ARG A 230 0.43 57.46 1.25
CA ARG A 230 0.72 58.30 0.08
C ARG A 230 2.21 58.38 -0.34
N ASP A 231 3.13 57.83 0.44
CA ASP A 231 4.57 58.13 0.30
C ASP A 231 5.44 56.97 -0.23
N HIS A 232 4.86 55.86 -0.71
CA HIS A 232 5.61 54.78 -1.37
C HIS A 232 5.06 54.52 -2.78
N PRO A 233 5.91 54.43 -3.81
CA PRO A 233 5.44 54.14 -5.17
C PRO A 233 4.83 52.74 -5.22
N ALA A 234 3.58 52.65 -5.71
CA ALA A 234 2.95 51.37 -5.97
C ALA A 234 3.80 50.57 -6.97
N ILE A 235 4.25 49.38 -6.59
CA ILE A 235 4.93 48.47 -7.50
C ILE A 235 3.86 47.92 -8.46
N ILE A 236 3.66 48.60 -9.60
CA ILE A 236 2.79 48.11 -10.67
C ILE A 236 3.55 47.00 -11.39
N MET A 237 3.12 45.76 -11.21
CA MET A 237 3.67 44.61 -11.91
C MET A 237 3.45 44.77 -13.42
N THR A 238 4.51 44.62 -14.21
CA THR A 238 4.39 44.71 -15.68
C THR A 238 3.58 43.52 -16.21
N GLY A 239 2.89 43.69 -17.34
CA GLY A 239 2.14 42.59 -17.96
C GLY A 239 3.01 41.38 -18.33
N ALA A 240 4.32 41.57 -18.56
CA ALA A 240 5.27 40.49 -18.76
C ALA A 240 5.56 39.72 -17.46
N GLN A 241 5.76 40.42 -16.34
CA GLN A 241 5.98 39.81 -15.03
C GLN A 241 4.75 39.04 -14.56
N GLN A 242 3.55 39.52 -14.89
CA GLN A 242 2.30 38.83 -14.55
C GLN A 242 2.14 37.52 -15.31
N ARG A 243 2.42 37.50 -16.62
CA ARG A 243 2.42 36.26 -17.42
C ARG A 243 3.46 35.26 -16.92
N GLU A 244 4.63 35.73 -16.50
CA GLU A 244 5.66 34.86 -15.95
C GLU A 244 5.26 34.27 -14.59
N ASN A 245 4.68 35.07 -13.69
CA ASN A 245 4.18 34.57 -12.41
C ASN A 245 3.01 33.57 -12.60
N GLU A 246 2.14 33.79 -13.59
CA GLU A 246 1.08 32.85 -13.95
C GLU A 246 1.64 31.51 -14.48
N ARG A 247 2.68 31.57 -15.32
CA ARG A 247 3.40 30.38 -15.82
C ARG A 247 4.01 29.57 -14.68
N ILE A 248 4.78 30.21 -13.81
CA ILE A 248 5.40 29.57 -12.63
C ILE A 248 4.34 28.95 -11.72
N THR A 249 3.20 29.64 -11.52
CA THR A 249 2.09 29.12 -10.71
C THR A 249 1.44 27.90 -11.37
N GLY A 250 1.34 27.87 -12.71
CA GLY A 250 0.87 26.72 -13.48
C GLY A 250 1.77 25.50 -13.31
N GLU A 251 3.08 25.66 -13.56
CA GLU A 251 4.09 24.61 -13.38
C GLU A 251 4.10 24.07 -11.94
N MET A 252 3.95 24.95 -10.95
CA MET A 252 3.89 24.58 -9.54
C MET A 252 2.64 23.74 -9.20
N LYS A 253 1.48 24.06 -9.80
CA LYS A 253 0.24 23.27 -9.63
C LYS A 253 0.36 21.89 -10.27
N GLU A 254 0.99 21.79 -11.43
CA GLU A 254 1.24 20.52 -12.10
C GLU A 254 2.17 19.63 -11.26
N MET A 255 3.31 20.18 -10.81
CA MET A 255 4.23 19.48 -9.90
C MET A 255 3.54 19.03 -8.61
N SER A 256 2.63 19.84 -8.06
CA SER A 256 1.82 19.45 -6.91
C SER A 256 0.88 18.29 -7.20
N ALA A 257 0.25 18.24 -8.37
CA ALA A 257 -0.67 17.16 -8.73
C ALA A 257 0.06 15.83 -8.94
N ILE A 258 1.24 15.88 -9.57
CA ILE A 258 2.14 14.71 -9.73
C ILE A 258 2.62 14.23 -8.36
N THR A 259 3.08 15.16 -7.52
CA THR A 259 3.53 14.83 -6.16
C THR A 259 2.40 14.21 -5.34
N ASP A 260 1.20 14.80 -5.32
CA ASP A 260 0.04 14.22 -4.61
C ASP A 260 -0.28 12.80 -5.10
N THR A 261 -0.15 12.55 -6.40
CA THR A 261 -0.34 11.22 -6.99
C THR A 261 0.67 10.21 -6.42
N LYS A 262 1.97 10.54 -6.43
CA LYS A 262 3.03 9.69 -5.84
C LYS A 262 2.78 9.41 -4.35
N LEU A 263 2.40 10.44 -3.61
CA LEU A 263 2.13 10.34 -2.17
C LEU A 263 0.89 9.49 -1.86
N ARG A 264 -0.19 9.62 -2.65
CA ARG A 264 -1.38 8.76 -2.54
C ARG A 264 -1.05 7.30 -2.79
N VAL A 265 -0.26 7.01 -3.83
CA VAL A 265 0.17 5.64 -4.13
C VAL A 265 0.98 5.06 -2.98
N ALA A 266 1.98 5.80 -2.49
CA ALA A 266 2.79 5.37 -1.35
C ALA A 266 1.92 5.10 -0.11
N ARG A 267 1.01 6.00 0.26
CA ARG A 267 0.06 5.77 1.38
C ARG A 267 -0.83 4.57 1.14
N GLY A 268 -1.35 4.42 -0.07
CA GLY A 268 -2.21 3.31 -0.46
C GLY A 268 -1.52 1.97 -0.23
N ILE A 269 -0.29 1.82 -0.74
CA ILE A 269 0.51 0.59 -0.59
C ILE A 269 0.74 0.27 0.89
N VAL A 270 1.14 1.25 1.71
CA VAL A 270 1.33 1.03 3.15
C VAL A 270 0.03 0.61 3.83
N LYS A 271 -1.09 1.25 3.50
CA LYS A 271 -2.41 0.93 4.07
C LYS A 271 -2.89 -0.46 3.66
N VAL A 272 -2.54 -0.95 2.47
CA VAL A 272 -2.81 -2.35 2.06
C VAL A 272 -2.09 -3.32 2.99
N GLY A 273 -0.81 -3.08 3.27
CA GLY A 273 0.01 -3.92 4.16
C GLY A 273 -0.38 -3.87 5.64
N GLN A 274 -1.05 -2.81 6.10
CA GLN A 274 -1.51 -2.66 7.49
C GLN A 274 -2.74 -3.52 7.86
N GLY A 275 -3.34 -4.23 6.90
CA GLY A 275 -4.43 -5.17 7.13
C GLY A 275 -5.84 -4.59 6.96
N SER A 276 -6.85 -5.40 7.29
CA SER A 276 -8.25 -5.19 6.88
C SER A 276 -8.90 -3.90 7.38
N SER A 277 -8.44 -3.36 8.51
CA SER A 277 -8.94 -2.09 9.05
C SER A 277 -8.62 -0.89 8.17
N GLN A 278 -7.58 -0.96 7.34
CA GLN A 278 -7.10 0.16 6.53
C GLN A 278 -7.43 0.04 5.04
N TRP A 279 -7.97 -1.09 4.56
CA TRP A 279 -8.26 -1.27 3.12
C TRP A 279 -9.30 -0.29 2.57
N ALA A 280 -10.29 0.11 3.37
CA ALA A 280 -11.26 1.15 2.96
C ALA A 280 -10.57 2.52 2.78
N SER A 281 -9.53 2.78 3.57
CA SER A 281 -8.71 3.98 3.46
C SER A 281 -7.79 3.88 2.24
N ALA A 282 -7.18 2.71 1.99
CA ALA A 282 -6.37 2.43 0.81
C ALA A 282 -7.16 2.61 -0.49
N ALA A 283 -8.39 2.08 -0.56
CA ALA A 283 -9.29 2.23 -1.70
C ALA A 283 -9.53 3.70 -2.06
N ARG A 284 -9.69 4.57 -1.05
CA ARG A 284 -9.87 6.02 -1.25
C ARG A 284 -8.58 6.72 -1.68
N GLU A 285 -7.41 6.28 -1.21
CA GLU A 285 -6.13 6.84 -1.67
C GLU A 285 -5.94 6.56 -3.17
N PHE A 286 -6.09 5.30 -3.58
CA PHE A 286 -5.92 4.92 -4.99
C PHE A 286 -7.05 5.48 -5.88
N GLY A 287 -8.31 5.34 -5.46
CA GLY A 287 -9.46 5.88 -6.20
C GLY A 287 -9.53 7.40 -6.26
N GLY A 288 -8.78 8.09 -5.40
CA GLY A 288 -8.65 9.55 -5.39
C GLY A 288 -7.53 10.09 -6.30
N ILE A 289 -6.80 9.22 -7.00
CA ILE A 289 -5.74 9.64 -7.94
C ILE A 289 -6.36 10.36 -9.14
N SER A 290 -5.83 11.54 -9.44
CA SER A 290 -6.26 12.38 -10.57
C SER A 290 -5.11 12.88 -11.44
N GLY A 291 -3.85 12.73 -10.99
CA GLY A 291 -2.65 13.09 -11.74
C GLY A 291 -1.97 11.91 -12.42
N LYS A 292 -0.80 12.18 -13.01
CA LYS A 292 0.06 11.20 -13.68
C LYS A 292 1.19 10.74 -12.76
N LEU A 293 1.82 9.60 -13.09
CA LEU A 293 2.97 9.06 -12.34
C LEU A 293 4.33 9.61 -12.81
N GLU A 294 4.43 10.02 -14.08
CA GLU A 294 5.69 10.45 -14.71
C GLU A 294 6.82 9.41 -14.55
N ASP A 295 7.94 9.80 -13.93
CA ASP A 295 9.12 9.01 -13.65
C ASP A 295 8.85 7.78 -12.77
N TRP A 296 7.72 7.72 -12.06
CA TRP A 296 7.33 6.55 -11.26
C TRP A 296 6.70 5.41 -12.08
N GLU A 297 6.21 5.70 -13.29
CA GLU A 297 5.59 4.70 -14.15
C GLU A 297 6.61 3.61 -14.50
N GLY A 298 6.33 2.37 -14.08
CA GLY A 298 7.18 1.20 -14.32
C GLY A 298 8.46 1.15 -13.49
N THR A 299 8.98 2.27 -12.99
CA THR A 299 10.19 2.30 -12.14
C THR A 299 9.88 1.97 -10.69
N VAL A 300 8.73 2.40 -10.18
CA VAL A 300 8.25 2.16 -8.79
C VAL A 300 6.96 1.36 -8.82
N VAL A 301 6.04 1.72 -9.71
CA VAL A 301 4.71 1.10 -9.81
C VAL A 301 4.17 1.26 -11.23
N ALA A 302 3.41 0.28 -11.71
CA ALA A 302 2.66 0.41 -12.95
C ALA A 302 1.26 0.97 -12.68
N SER A 303 0.75 1.78 -13.59
CA SER A 303 -0.64 2.25 -13.59
C SER A 303 -1.66 1.10 -13.48
N GLY A 304 -1.41 -0.01 -14.17
CA GLY A 304 -2.24 -1.22 -14.09
C GLY A 304 -2.31 -1.80 -12.67
N ASP A 305 -1.19 -1.88 -11.96
CA ASP A 305 -1.14 -2.38 -10.58
C ASP A 305 -1.95 -1.50 -9.62
N ILE A 306 -1.92 -0.17 -9.79
CA ILE A 306 -2.75 0.75 -9.03
C ILE A 306 -4.24 0.43 -9.25
N ALA A 307 -4.65 0.14 -10.49
CA ALA A 307 -6.01 -0.26 -10.81
C ALA A 307 -6.40 -1.57 -10.11
N VAL A 308 -5.48 -2.55 -10.05
CA VAL A 308 -5.69 -3.80 -9.31
C VAL A 308 -5.86 -3.53 -7.81
N TYR A 309 -4.96 -2.74 -7.19
CA TYR A 309 -5.05 -2.41 -5.77
C TYR A 309 -6.34 -1.67 -5.45
N ALA A 310 -6.69 -0.66 -6.25
CA ALA A 310 -7.93 0.11 -6.10
C ALA A 310 -9.16 -0.80 -6.21
N THR A 311 -9.19 -1.69 -7.20
CA THR A 311 -10.32 -2.59 -7.44
C THR A 311 -10.49 -3.59 -6.30
N LEU A 312 -9.45 -4.34 -5.94
CA LEU A 312 -9.55 -5.39 -4.91
C LEU A 312 -9.89 -4.79 -3.53
N THR A 313 -9.25 -3.69 -3.14
CA THR A 313 -9.53 -3.03 -1.85
C THR A 313 -10.94 -2.41 -1.81
N SER A 314 -11.40 -1.85 -2.93
CA SER A 314 -12.76 -1.31 -3.04
C SER A 314 -13.82 -2.41 -2.98
N LEU A 315 -13.66 -3.51 -3.70
CA LEU A 315 -14.60 -4.64 -3.65
C LEU A 315 -14.63 -5.29 -2.25
N ALA A 316 -13.48 -5.34 -1.57
CA ALA A 316 -13.36 -5.92 -0.23
C ALA A 316 -13.97 -5.06 0.89
N THR A 317 -14.18 -3.75 0.70
CA THR A 317 -14.58 -2.87 1.82
C THR A 317 -15.62 -1.80 1.51
N CYS A 318 -15.76 -1.37 0.26
CA CYS A 318 -16.61 -0.24 -0.11
C CYS A 318 -18.02 -0.67 -0.52
N ASN A 319 -18.97 0.26 -0.40
CA ASN A 319 -20.34 0.06 -0.89
C ASN A 319 -20.44 0.39 -2.39
N ARG A 320 -21.56 -0.01 -3.02
CA ARG A 320 -21.79 0.17 -4.47
C ARG A 320 -21.63 1.63 -4.94
N SER A 321 -22.09 2.61 -4.15
CA SER A 321 -21.97 4.02 -4.51
C SER A 321 -20.53 4.50 -4.50
N THR A 322 -19.76 4.13 -3.47
CA THR A 322 -18.34 4.48 -3.37
C THR A 322 -17.52 3.81 -4.47
N ILE A 323 -17.79 2.54 -4.77
CA ILE A 323 -17.13 1.82 -5.88
C ILE A 323 -17.37 2.56 -7.20
N LYS A 324 -18.62 2.96 -7.48
CA LYS A 324 -18.95 3.73 -8.68
C LYS A 324 -18.14 5.04 -8.74
N THR A 325 -18.13 5.83 -7.67
CA THR A 325 -17.42 7.11 -7.65
C THR A 325 -15.91 6.96 -7.78
N LEU A 326 -15.29 6.01 -7.07
CA LEU A 326 -13.84 5.83 -7.06
C LEU A 326 -13.30 5.20 -8.35
N LEU A 327 -14.05 4.25 -8.95
CA LEU A 327 -13.54 3.42 -10.05
C LEU A 327 -14.17 3.74 -11.40
N LEU A 328 -15.48 4.03 -11.45
CA LEU A 328 -16.22 4.19 -12.70
C LEU A 328 -16.40 5.65 -13.11
N ASP A 329 -16.56 6.56 -12.15
CA ASP A 329 -16.71 7.99 -12.43
C ASP A 329 -15.33 8.69 -12.56
N ASN A 330 -14.27 8.13 -11.96
CA ASN A 330 -12.91 8.65 -12.09
C ASN A 330 -12.28 8.27 -13.44
N ILE A 331 -12.00 9.29 -14.27
CA ILE A 331 -11.43 9.13 -15.61
C ILE A 331 -10.02 8.50 -15.58
N GLN A 332 -9.17 8.92 -14.64
CA GLN A 332 -7.81 8.36 -14.53
C GLN A 332 -7.85 6.89 -14.12
N MET A 333 -8.74 6.53 -13.20
CA MET A 333 -8.88 5.14 -12.79
C MET A 333 -9.41 4.27 -13.93
N ARG A 334 -10.36 4.77 -14.73
CA ARG A 334 -10.80 4.07 -15.95
C ARG A 334 -9.65 3.85 -16.93
N TYR A 335 -8.82 4.87 -17.14
CA TYR A 335 -7.63 4.76 -17.97
C TYR A 335 -6.68 3.67 -17.42
N PHE A 336 -6.41 3.64 -16.13
CA PHE A 336 -5.57 2.60 -15.52
C PHE A 336 -6.16 1.18 -15.63
N MET A 337 -7.49 1.06 -15.59
CA MET A 337 -8.17 -0.23 -15.76
C MET A 337 -8.18 -0.75 -17.20
N ASP A 338 -8.20 0.14 -18.19
CA ASP A 338 -8.34 -0.24 -19.60
C ASP A 338 -6.99 -0.66 -20.24
N TYR A 339 -5.86 -0.42 -19.57
CA TYR A 339 -4.51 -0.67 -20.10
C TYR A 339 -3.79 -1.85 -19.43
N GLY A 340 -2.96 -2.53 -20.21
CA GLY A 340 -2.01 -3.54 -19.75
C GLY A 340 -2.65 -4.80 -19.16
N SER A 341 -1.91 -5.46 -18.29
CA SER A 341 -2.31 -6.70 -17.61
C SER A 341 -3.47 -6.55 -16.62
N ALA A 342 -3.93 -5.32 -16.34
CA ALA A 342 -5.02 -5.01 -15.41
C ALA A 342 -6.42 -4.96 -16.07
N ALA A 343 -6.54 -5.18 -17.38
CA ALA A 343 -7.81 -5.09 -18.14
C ALA A 343 -8.99 -5.87 -17.53
N TYR A 344 -8.72 -6.99 -16.84
CA TYR A 344 -9.74 -7.81 -16.19
C TYR A 344 -10.43 -7.10 -15.00
N THR A 345 -9.83 -6.05 -14.45
CA THR A 345 -10.38 -5.32 -13.29
C THR A 345 -11.72 -4.64 -13.61
N ARG A 346 -11.89 -4.17 -14.84
CA ARG A 346 -13.17 -3.60 -15.30
C ARG A 346 -14.28 -4.65 -15.31
N GLU A 347 -13.99 -5.85 -15.81
CA GLU A 347 -14.93 -6.98 -15.80
C GLU A 347 -15.25 -7.41 -14.36
N LEU A 348 -14.27 -7.41 -13.44
CA LEU A 348 -14.50 -7.69 -12.02
C LEU A 348 -15.50 -6.70 -11.40
N VAL A 349 -15.30 -5.39 -11.60
CA VAL A 349 -16.22 -4.36 -11.08
C VAL A 349 -17.61 -4.53 -11.68
N ASP A 350 -17.68 -4.78 -12.99
CA ASP A 350 -18.94 -4.97 -13.70
C ASP A 350 -19.72 -6.20 -13.18
N CYS A 351 -19.03 -7.32 -12.96
CA CYS A 351 -19.61 -8.53 -12.39
C CYS A 351 -20.14 -8.29 -10.96
N TYR A 352 -19.37 -7.59 -10.12
CA TYR A 352 -19.78 -7.27 -8.75
C TYR A 352 -20.99 -6.32 -8.70
N MET A 353 -21.02 -5.30 -9.57
CA MET A 353 -22.12 -4.32 -9.62
C MET A 353 -23.42 -4.94 -10.11
N HIS A 354 -23.34 -5.89 -11.06
CA HIS A 354 -24.49 -6.61 -11.62
C HIS A 354 -24.82 -7.94 -10.90
N ALA A 355 -24.19 -8.22 -9.75
CA ALA A 355 -24.41 -9.43 -8.96
C ALA A 355 -24.16 -10.76 -9.72
N ARG A 356 -23.23 -10.75 -10.70
CA ARG A 356 -22.74 -11.95 -11.40
C ARG A 356 -21.59 -12.58 -10.62
N TYR A 357 -21.92 -13.18 -9.47
CA TYR A 357 -20.91 -13.64 -8.50
C TYR A 357 -20.11 -14.87 -8.94
N GLN A 358 -20.72 -15.78 -9.69
CA GLN A 358 -20.00 -16.91 -10.26
C GLN A 358 -18.83 -16.44 -11.14
N ARG A 359 -19.09 -15.58 -12.13
CA ARG A 359 -18.04 -15.04 -13.01
C ARG A 359 -17.00 -14.22 -12.24
N LEU A 360 -17.43 -13.46 -11.22
CA LEU A 360 -16.51 -12.74 -10.34
C LEU A 360 -15.48 -13.68 -9.70
N LEU A 361 -15.93 -14.81 -9.14
CA LEU A 361 -15.05 -15.80 -8.51
C LEU A 361 -14.18 -16.55 -9.52
N GLU A 362 -14.70 -16.81 -10.72
CA GLU A 362 -13.93 -17.39 -11.82
C GLU A 362 -12.75 -16.47 -12.21
N ILE A 363 -12.99 -15.17 -12.42
CA ILE A 363 -11.93 -14.21 -12.76
C ILE A 363 -10.89 -14.11 -11.62
N LEU A 364 -11.34 -14.05 -10.36
CA LEU A 364 -10.42 -14.03 -9.21
C LEU A 364 -9.53 -15.27 -9.20
N ARG A 365 -10.09 -16.45 -9.49
CA ARG A 365 -9.33 -17.70 -9.58
C ARG A 365 -8.37 -17.72 -10.77
N GLU A 366 -8.83 -17.32 -11.95
CA GLU A 366 -8.03 -17.23 -13.18
C GLU A 366 -6.83 -16.29 -13.01
N ARG A 367 -7.00 -15.17 -12.29
CA ARG A 367 -5.98 -14.13 -12.11
C ARG A 367 -5.18 -14.26 -10.82
N LYS A 368 -5.47 -15.26 -9.98
CA LYS A 368 -4.78 -15.51 -8.72
C LYS A 368 -3.26 -15.67 -8.85
N PRO A 369 -2.71 -16.36 -9.87
CA PRO A 369 -1.26 -16.45 -10.05
C PRO A 369 -0.59 -15.07 -10.17
N ARG A 370 -1.20 -14.13 -10.92
CA ARG A 370 -0.72 -12.75 -11.03
C ARG A 370 -0.68 -12.06 -9.67
N HIS A 371 -1.74 -12.18 -8.86
CA HIS A 371 -1.82 -11.50 -7.56
C HIS A 371 -0.83 -12.06 -6.54
N LEU A 372 -0.46 -13.35 -6.65
CA LEU A 372 0.50 -14.01 -5.75
C LEU A 372 1.96 -13.63 -6.01
N ILE A 373 2.25 -13.14 -7.21
CA ILE A 373 3.58 -12.70 -7.64
C ILE A 373 3.81 -11.23 -7.28
N ASP A 374 2.75 -10.45 -7.15
CA ASP A 374 2.83 -9.07 -6.72
C ASP A 374 3.40 -8.97 -5.28
N PRO A 375 4.53 -8.27 -5.05
CA PRO A 375 5.16 -8.18 -3.72
C PRO A 375 4.25 -7.56 -2.66
N PHE A 376 3.37 -6.64 -3.06
CA PHE A 376 2.52 -5.89 -2.14
C PHE A 376 1.17 -6.58 -1.89
N LEU A 377 0.60 -7.28 -2.88
CA LEU A 377 -0.66 -8.01 -2.73
C LEU A 377 -0.48 -9.40 -2.16
N ARG A 378 0.61 -10.11 -2.48
CA ARG A 378 0.85 -11.50 -2.05
C ARG A 378 0.50 -11.79 -0.58
N PRO A 379 0.98 -11.02 0.42
CA PRO A 379 0.67 -11.32 1.82
C PRO A 379 -0.81 -11.11 2.19
N VAL A 380 -1.55 -10.34 1.39
CA VAL A 380 -2.88 -9.82 1.72
C VAL A 380 -3.99 -10.42 0.83
N ILE A 381 -3.65 -11.00 -0.33
CA ILE A 381 -4.61 -11.39 -1.36
C ILE A 381 -5.64 -12.42 -0.87
N ALA A 382 -5.22 -13.44 -0.12
CA ALA A 382 -6.15 -14.44 0.41
C ALA A 382 -7.22 -13.81 1.31
N ALA A 383 -6.80 -12.85 2.14
CA ALA A 383 -7.72 -12.14 3.02
C ALA A 383 -8.64 -11.17 2.25
N LEU A 384 -8.15 -10.56 1.16
CA LEU A 384 -8.96 -9.73 0.26
C LEU A 384 -10.03 -10.56 -0.46
N GLU A 385 -9.66 -11.70 -1.06
CA GLU A 385 -10.59 -12.62 -1.72
C GLU A 385 -11.72 -13.04 -0.76
N ASP A 386 -11.37 -13.37 0.49
CA ASP A 386 -12.33 -13.72 1.52
C ASP A 386 -13.29 -12.57 1.88
N HIS A 387 -12.80 -11.33 1.96
CA HIS A 387 -13.65 -10.17 2.24
C HIS A 387 -14.54 -9.81 1.04
N ILE A 388 -14.03 -9.95 -0.19
CA ILE A 388 -14.83 -9.76 -1.42
C ILE A 388 -15.97 -10.78 -1.44
N LEU A 389 -15.68 -12.06 -1.16
CA LEU A 389 -16.70 -13.11 -1.07
C LEU A 389 -17.72 -12.77 0.02
N GLN A 390 -17.27 -12.42 1.23
CA GLN A 390 -18.17 -12.03 2.33
C GLN A 390 -19.11 -10.88 1.94
N ASN A 391 -18.59 -9.84 1.28
CA ASN A 391 -19.40 -8.71 0.84
C ASN A 391 -20.39 -9.11 -0.25
N ALA A 392 -19.96 -9.94 -1.21
CA ALA A 392 -20.81 -10.48 -2.25
C ALA A 392 -21.98 -11.29 -1.64
N LEU A 393 -21.74 -12.09 -0.59
CA LEU A 393 -22.78 -12.84 0.11
C LEU A 393 -23.81 -11.91 0.78
N VAL A 394 -23.34 -10.86 1.48
CA VAL A 394 -24.22 -9.87 2.11
C VAL A 394 -25.05 -9.12 1.05
N GLN A 395 -24.41 -8.71 -0.03
CA GLN A 395 -25.02 -7.98 -1.14
C GLN A 395 -26.04 -8.84 -1.89
N TYR A 396 -25.77 -10.15 -2.07
CA TYR A 396 -26.70 -11.10 -2.66
C TYR A 396 -27.98 -11.22 -1.82
N PHE A 397 -27.85 -11.33 -0.51
CA PHE A 397 -29.00 -11.56 0.38
C PHE A 397 -29.81 -10.29 0.69
N GLN A 398 -29.20 -9.11 0.58
CA GLN A 398 -29.81 -7.81 0.92
C GLN A 398 -31.24 -7.57 0.36
N PRO A 399 -31.58 -7.91 -0.90
CA PRO A 399 -32.93 -7.72 -1.44
C PRO A 399 -33.95 -8.79 -0.99
N TYR A 400 -33.53 -9.88 -0.35
CA TYR A 400 -34.40 -11.02 -0.03
C TYR A 400 -34.89 -10.98 1.43
N ASN A 401 -36.14 -11.40 1.64
CA ASN A 401 -36.67 -11.70 2.99
C ASN A 401 -36.46 -13.17 3.37
N SER A 402 -36.47 -14.05 2.38
CA SER A 402 -36.08 -15.45 2.48
C SER A 402 -35.44 -15.87 1.17
N ALA A 403 -34.37 -16.66 1.22
CA ALA A 403 -33.67 -17.18 0.05
C ALA A 403 -33.27 -18.65 0.27
N SER A 404 -33.40 -19.47 -0.77
CA SER A 404 -32.94 -20.86 -0.73
C SER A 404 -31.41 -20.90 -0.74
N PHE A 405 -30.83 -21.65 0.20
CA PHE A 405 -29.39 -21.84 0.31
C PHE A 405 -28.82 -22.54 -0.93
N SER A 406 -29.52 -23.54 -1.48
CA SER A 406 -29.09 -24.24 -2.71
C SER A 406 -29.01 -23.31 -3.93
N ARG A 407 -29.99 -22.41 -4.12
CA ARG A 407 -29.93 -21.43 -5.23
C ARG A 407 -28.84 -20.39 -5.04
N MET A 408 -28.57 -20.02 -3.80
CA MET A 408 -27.46 -19.13 -3.48
C MET A 408 -26.12 -19.80 -3.83
N LEU A 409 -25.91 -21.07 -3.49
CA LEU A 409 -24.70 -21.81 -3.88
C LEU A 409 -24.50 -21.84 -5.40
N ALA A 410 -25.58 -22.11 -6.15
CA ALA A 410 -25.56 -22.11 -7.60
C ALA A 410 -25.15 -20.75 -8.19
N SER A 411 -25.64 -19.62 -7.64
CA SER A 411 -25.27 -18.29 -8.13
C SER A 411 -23.80 -17.90 -7.88
N PHE A 412 -23.11 -18.62 -7.00
CA PHE A 412 -21.68 -18.46 -6.73
C PHE A 412 -20.84 -19.57 -7.40
N GLY A 413 -21.46 -20.54 -8.08
CA GLY A 413 -20.76 -21.69 -8.68
C GLY A 413 -20.08 -22.60 -7.65
N GLN A 414 -20.70 -22.74 -6.46
CA GLN A 414 -20.14 -23.49 -5.32
C GLN A 414 -21.08 -24.67 -4.95
N GLU A 415 -21.38 -25.54 -5.91
CA GLU A 415 -22.34 -26.64 -5.72
C GLU A 415 -21.74 -27.86 -5.00
N ASP A 416 -20.42 -27.99 -5.07
CA ASP A 416 -19.64 -29.08 -4.46
C ASP A 416 -19.82 -29.15 -2.95
N GLU A 417 -19.76 -30.37 -2.39
CA GLU A 417 -20.01 -30.61 -0.96
C GLU A 417 -19.01 -29.87 -0.04
N ASN A 418 -17.72 -29.86 -0.41
CA ASN A 418 -16.68 -29.13 0.33
C ASN A 418 -16.92 -27.62 0.32
N SER A 419 -17.25 -27.08 -0.85
CA SER A 419 -17.56 -25.66 -1.05
C SER A 419 -18.81 -25.22 -0.31
N ARG A 420 -19.83 -26.10 -0.25
CA ARG A 420 -21.05 -25.87 0.52
C ARG A 420 -20.74 -25.70 2.01
N ASN A 421 -19.91 -26.58 2.56
CA ASN A 421 -19.53 -26.51 3.97
C ASN A 421 -18.71 -25.26 4.29
N ASP A 422 -17.78 -24.88 3.40
CA ASP A 422 -17.02 -23.63 3.53
C ASP A 422 -17.94 -22.39 3.49
N LEU A 423 -18.87 -22.33 2.52
CA LEU A 423 -19.80 -21.21 2.40
C LEU A 423 -20.76 -21.13 3.60
N ALA A 424 -21.27 -22.27 4.07
CA ALA A 424 -22.09 -22.34 5.27
C ALA A 424 -21.33 -21.81 6.50
N GLY A 425 -20.06 -22.19 6.64
CA GLY A 425 -19.16 -21.68 7.67
C GLY A 425 -18.98 -20.16 7.61
N LYS A 426 -18.72 -19.61 6.41
CA LYS A 426 -18.59 -18.16 6.18
C LYS A 426 -19.90 -17.42 6.49
N LEU A 427 -21.05 -17.93 6.07
CA LEU A 427 -22.35 -17.35 6.38
C LEU A 427 -22.67 -17.37 7.88
N ALA A 428 -22.39 -18.48 8.56
CA ALA A 428 -22.54 -18.58 10.00
C ALA A 428 -21.65 -17.55 10.74
N MET A 429 -20.43 -17.33 10.25
CA MET A 429 -19.52 -16.30 10.76
C MET A 429 -20.07 -14.88 10.53
N LEU A 430 -20.63 -14.58 9.35
CA LEU A 430 -21.27 -13.30 9.04
C LEU A 430 -22.53 -13.02 9.89
N ILE A 431 -23.31 -14.05 10.19
CA ILE A 431 -24.46 -13.96 11.10
C ILE A 431 -23.99 -13.71 12.53
N LYS A 432 -23.00 -14.49 13.00
CA LYS A 432 -22.44 -14.35 14.36
C LYS A 432 -21.82 -12.97 14.61
N THR A 433 -21.13 -12.42 13.61
CA THR A 433 -20.53 -11.07 13.68
C THR A 433 -21.55 -9.95 13.51
N GLY A 434 -22.80 -10.26 13.13
CA GLY A 434 -23.86 -9.28 12.91
C GLY A 434 -23.76 -8.52 11.57
N ARG A 435 -22.79 -8.87 10.71
CA ARG A 435 -22.68 -8.29 9.35
C ARG A 435 -23.82 -8.73 8.43
N LEU A 436 -24.41 -9.89 8.68
CA LEU A 436 -25.58 -10.40 7.97
C LEU A 436 -26.73 -10.64 8.95
N GLN A 437 -27.80 -9.86 8.84
CA GLN A 437 -29.00 -10.00 9.67
C GLN A 437 -29.91 -11.11 9.12
N ALA A 438 -29.49 -12.36 9.28
CA ALA A 438 -30.20 -13.53 8.80
C ALA A 438 -30.14 -14.69 9.80
N ARG A 439 -31.06 -15.65 9.66
CA ARG A 439 -31.04 -16.97 10.30
C ARG A 439 -30.93 -18.03 9.21
N LEU A 440 -30.07 -19.02 9.43
CA LEU A 440 -29.91 -20.17 8.54
C LEU A 440 -30.74 -21.33 9.09
N ASP A 441 -31.72 -21.78 8.31
CA ASP A 441 -32.46 -23.01 8.54
C ASP A 441 -31.81 -24.14 7.72
N LEU A 442 -31.15 -25.07 8.43
CA LEU A 442 -30.48 -26.22 7.83
C LEU A 442 -31.45 -27.34 7.44
N VAL A 443 -32.67 -27.36 7.99
CA VAL A 443 -33.68 -28.37 7.67
C VAL A 443 -34.35 -28.00 6.35
N GLU A 444 -34.80 -26.75 6.23
CA GLU A 444 -35.43 -26.24 4.99
C GLU A 444 -34.39 -25.82 3.94
N MET A 445 -33.10 -25.79 4.31
CA MET A 445 -32.00 -25.29 3.46
C MET A 445 -32.31 -23.88 2.94
N ALA A 446 -32.75 -23.00 3.84
CA ALA A 446 -33.19 -21.65 3.56
C ALA A 446 -32.62 -20.63 4.55
N MET A 447 -32.37 -19.41 4.08
CA MET A 447 -32.00 -18.29 4.92
C MET A 447 -33.17 -17.33 5.05
N HIS A 448 -33.46 -16.89 6.28
CA HIS A 448 -34.52 -15.95 6.59
C HIS A 448 -33.95 -14.65 7.16
N ALA A 449 -34.34 -13.51 6.60
CA ALA A 449 -33.90 -12.21 7.07
C ALA A 449 -34.45 -11.95 8.47
N THR A 450 -33.58 -11.60 9.39
CA THR A 450 -33.97 -11.23 10.75
C THR A 450 -34.17 -9.72 10.78
N LYS A 451 -35.38 -9.27 10.44
CA LYS A 451 -35.78 -7.88 10.65
C LYS A 451 -36.36 -7.77 12.07
N PRO A 452 -35.68 -7.13 13.03
CA PRO A 452 -36.31 -6.84 14.31
C PRO A 452 -37.52 -5.92 14.05
N ASP A 453 -38.68 -6.28 14.61
CA ASP A 453 -39.85 -5.40 14.54
C ASP A 453 -39.47 -4.06 15.22
N PRO A 454 -39.48 -2.94 14.49
CA PRO A 454 -39.08 -1.64 15.03
C PRO A 454 -39.89 -1.29 16.28
N ARG A 455 -41.16 -1.71 16.33
CA ARG A 455 -42.03 -1.47 17.49
C ARG A 455 -41.58 -2.28 18.71
N GLN A 456 -41.29 -3.57 18.51
CA GLN A 456 -40.82 -4.44 19.60
C GLN A 456 -39.44 -4.00 20.10
N SER A 457 -38.54 -3.58 19.21
CA SER A 457 -37.23 -3.03 19.58
C SER A 457 -37.37 -1.77 20.43
N LEU A 458 -38.20 -0.82 20.01
CA LEU A 458 -38.47 0.41 20.77
C LEU A 458 -39.05 0.13 22.16
N TYR A 459 -40.01 -0.81 22.27
CA TYR A 459 -40.55 -1.19 23.59
C TYR A 459 -39.47 -1.79 24.50
N THR A 460 -38.63 -2.66 23.94
CA THR A 460 -37.57 -3.33 24.72
C THR A 460 -36.53 -2.32 25.21
N GLU A 461 -36.13 -1.37 24.35
CA GLU A 461 -35.19 -0.30 24.70
C GLU A 461 -35.77 0.69 25.71
N ALA A 462 -37.03 1.10 25.54
CA ALA A 462 -37.73 1.98 26.47
C ALA A 462 -37.87 1.33 27.85
N LEU A 463 -38.23 0.05 27.92
CA LEU A 463 -38.31 -0.71 29.18
C LEU A 463 -36.94 -0.84 29.85
N ALA A 464 -35.89 -1.18 29.09
CA ALA A 464 -34.53 -1.28 29.63
C ALA A 464 -34.03 0.06 30.18
N THR A 465 -34.31 1.16 29.47
CA THR A 465 -33.96 2.52 29.92
C THR A 465 -34.75 2.90 31.16
N GLY A 466 -36.06 2.60 31.20
CA GLY A 466 -36.91 2.81 32.37
C GLY A 466 -36.41 2.06 33.62
N GLN A 467 -36.00 0.79 33.47
CA GLN A 467 -35.41 0.01 34.57
C GLN A 467 -34.08 0.60 35.06
N LYS A 468 -33.21 1.05 34.14
CA LYS A 468 -31.95 1.72 34.49
C LYS A 468 -32.22 2.99 35.30
N VAL A 469 -33.13 3.85 34.83
CA VAL A 469 -33.53 5.09 35.53
C VAL A 469 -34.11 4.77 36.90
N GLN A 470 -35.04 3.81 37.01
CA GLN A 470 -35.62 3.41 38.28
C GLN A 470 -34.56 2.92 39.27
N SER A 471 -33.61 2.10 38.81
CA SER A 471 -32.52 1.61 39.64
C SER A 471 -31.59 2.74 40.11
N ALA A 472 -31.32 3.72 39.24
CA ALA A 472 -30.51 4.89 39.57
C ALA A 472 -31.23 5.80 40.58
N SER A 473 -32.52 6.06 40.39
CA SER A 473 -33.34 6.83 41.34
C SER A 473 -33.42 6.16 42.70
N ARG A 474 -33.58 4.82 42.77
CA ARG A 474 -33.54 4.07 44.03
C ARG A 474 -32.18 4.19 44.72
N LYS A 475 -31.08 4.06 43.99
CA LYS A 475 -29.73 4.23 44.54
C LYS A 475 -29.52 5.66 45.06
N ALA A 476 -30.00 6.67 44.35
CA ALA A 476 -29.90 8.07 44.77
C ALA A 476 -30.72 8.34 46.06
N MET A 477 -31.96 7.86 46.13
CA MET A 477 -32.79 7.97 47.34
C MET A 477 -32.14 7.26 48.54
N LEU A 478 -31.63 6.03 48.34
CA LEU A 478 -30.93 5.30 49.39
C LEU A 478 -29.69 6.07 49.86
N HIS A 479 -28.91 6.63 48.94
CA HIS A 479 -27.74 7.43 49.28
C HIS A 479 -28.13 8.67 50.11
N MET A 480 -29.20 9.36 49.72
CA MET A 480 -29.72 10.50 50.48
C MET A 480 -30.17 10.11 51.89
N GLN A 481 -30.87 8.98 52.06
CA GLN A 481 -31.26 8.45 53.37
C GLN A 481 -30.05 8.05 54.23
N LEU A 482 -29.01 7.48 53.63
CA LEU A 482 -27.76 7.15 54.33
C LEU A 482 -27.03 8.42 54.80
N VAL A 483 -27.05 9.49 54.00
CA VAL A 483 -26.49 10.79 54.39
C VAL A 483 -27.31 11.43 55.52
N GLU A 484 -28.64 11.44 55.42
CA GLU A 484 -29.53 11.97 56.46
C GLU A 484 -29.40 11.24 57.80
N SER A 485 -29.18 9.92 57.76
CA SER A 485 -28.94 9.10 58.96
C SER A 485 -27.50 9.18 59.51
N GLY A 486 -26.64 10.03 58.92
CA GLY A 486 -25.27 10.23 59.37
C GLY A 486 -24.31 9.09 59.02
N LEU A 487 -24.72 8.16 58.15
CA LEU A 487 -23.93 7.03 57.66
C LEU A 487 -23.12 7.42 56.40
N SER A 488 -22.48 8.60 56.42
CA SER A 488 -21.60 9.05 55.36
C SER A 488 -20.13 8.69 55.68
N LEU A 489 -19.49 7.96 54.78
CA LEU A 489 -18.04 7.77 54.84
C LEU A 489 -17.35 9.03 54.32
N ASP A 490 -16.77 9.84 55.21
CA ASP A 490 -15.80 10.85 54.82
C ASP A 490 -14.60 10.14 54.20
N GLY A 491 -14.49 10.18 52.87
CA GLY A 491 -13.40 9.59 52.08
C GLY A 491 -12.02 10.22 52.31
N ASN A 492 -11.78 10.85 53.46
CA ASN A 492 -10.53 11.52 53.79
C ASN A 492 -9.92 11.02 55.11
N LYS A 493 -9.71 9.71 55.22
CA LYS A 493 -8.73 9.11 56.16
C LYS A 493 -7.54 8.56 55.36
N GLY A 494 -6.78 9.46 54.74
CA GLY A 494 -5.61 9.08 53.94
C GLY A 494 -4.55 10.16 53.71
N GLN A 495 -4.72 11.40 54.19
CA GLN A 495 -3.65 12.40 54.17
C GLN A 495 -3.58 13.14 55.51
N ALA A 496 -2.81 12.56 56.43
CA ALA A 496 -2.31 13.26 57.61
C ALA A 496 -1.37 14.39 57.15
N LYS A 497 -1.92 15.60 56.95
CA LYS A 497 -1.13 16.83 56.86
C LYS A 497 -0.43 17.05 58.20
N LYS A 498 0.89 16.88 58.22
CA LYS A 498 1.79 17.36 59.28
C LYS A 498 1.46 18.82 59.61
N LYS A 499 1.06 19.10 60.86
CA LYS A 499 1.02 20.46 61.41
C LYS A 499 2.46 21.00 61.53
N PRO A 500 2.75 22.25 61.15
CA PRO A 500 3.97 22.93 61.60
C PRO A 500 3.79 23.34 63.08
N GLY A 501 4.86 23.19 63.86
CA GLY A 501 4.88 23.29 65.30
C GLY A 501 4.51 24.67 65.87
N LYS A 502 3.72 24.66 66.93
CA LYS A 502 3.45 25.80 67.80
C LYS A 502 4.54 25.83 68.88
N LYS A 503 5.43 26.83 68.87
CA LYS A 503 6.36 27.10 69.97
C LYS A 503 5.56 27.35 71.26
N ARG A 504 5.85 26.56 72.31
CA ARG A 504 5.61 26.88 73.74
C ARG A 504 6.53 28.07 74.09
N GLY A 505 6.27 28.93 75.06
CA GLY A 505 5.25 29.01 76.10
C GLY A 505 5.39 30.38 76.78
N GLY A 506 4.44 30.72 77.65
CA GLY A 506 4.57 31.89 78.52
C GLY A 506 5.18 31.53 79.88
N GLN A 507 5.53 32.60 80.61
CA GLN A 507 5.86 32.75 82.04
C GLN A 507 7.34 32.50 82.42
N GLN A 508 7.99 33.35 83.23
CA GLN A 508 7.52 34.39 84.17
C GLN A 508 8.71 35.29 84.57
N ASN A 509 8.39 36.51 85.04
CA ASN A 509 9.23 37.48 85.77
C ASN A 509 10.35 38.23 85.02
#